data_AF-A0A7J0F2C7-F1
#
_entry.id   AF-A0A7J0F2C7-F1
#
_cell.length_a   1.000
_cell.length_b   1.000
_cell.length_c   1.000
_cell.angle_alpha   90.00
_cell.angle_beta   90.00
_cell.angle_gamma   90.00
#
_symmetry.space_group_name_H-M   'P 1'
#
loop_
_entity.id
_entity.type
_entity.pdbx_description
1 polymer ?
#
loop_
_entity_poly.entity_id
_entity_poly.type
_entity_poly.pdbx_seq_one_letter_code
_entity_poly.pdbx_strand_id
1 'polypeptide(L)'
;MDAVTQFQNYSVTFDPVGLGGAGRNNCSRIGDQTGIRHKVTIAEESFHGISNLAFTITLTRPALVFNSNAILSLHGGNTKFANGLQTYLMSRDHHNLKSEFQLGSGKVKVDCIENQPTVDVILGQHVFLSVGDHFLSTKAR
;
A
#
# COMPACT_ATOMS: atom_id res chain seq x y z
N MET A 1 -12.87 28.11 8.34
CA MET A 1 -11.45 27.77 8.56
C MET A 1 -11.32 26.31 8.16
N ASP A 2 -10.97 26.08 6.89
CA ASP A 2 -10.91 24.74 6.32
C ASP A 2 -9.57 24.11 6.68
N ALA A 3 -9.60 23.18 7.64
CA ALA A 3 -8.45 22.35 7.99
C ALA A 3 -8.33 21.18 7.01
N VAL A 4 -8.05 21.48 5.74
CA VAL A 4 -7.52 20.48 4.80
C VAL A 4 -6.02 20.71 4.73
N THR A 5 -5.33 20.37 5.81
CA THR A 5 -3.87 20.40 5.87
C THR A 5 -3.35 19.22 5.05
N GLN A 6 -2.95 19.55 3.82
CA GLN A 6 -1.93 18.93 2.98
C GLN A 6 -1.08 17.81 3.64
N PHE A 7 -1.58 16.58 3.65
CA PHE A 7 -0.75 15.38 3.84
C PHE A 7 -0.32 14.85 2.46
N GLN A 8 0.48 15.63 1.73
CA GLN A 8 0.92 15.25 0.37
C GLN A 8 1.82 14.00 0.33
N ASN A 9 2.32 13.53 1.47
CA ASN A 9 3.28 12.41 1.55
C ASN A 9 2.77 11.20 2.35
N TYR A 10 1.48 11.14 2.67
CA TYR A 10 0.91 10.04 3.44
C TYR A 10 -0.40 9.56 2.84
N SER A 11 -0.68 8.26 2.96
CA SER A 11 -2.01 7.73 2.65
C SER A 11 -2.81 7.61 3.94
N VAL A 12 -4.03 8.15 3.90
CA VAL A 12 -5.02 8.06 4.97
C VAL A 12 -6.10 7.11 4.50
N THR A 13 -6.28 6.00 5.22
CA THR A 13 -7.31 5.02 4.93
C THR A 13 -8.40 5.10 6.00
N PHE A 14 -9.66 5.08 5.56
CA PHE A 14 -10.85 5.08 6.42
C PHE A 14 -11.53 3.71 6.37
N ASP A 15 -11.72 3.12 7.54
CA ASP A 15 -12.27 1.79 7.69
C ASP A 15 -13.49 1.80 8.62
N PRO A 16 -14.71 1.47 8.15
CA PRO A 16 -15.86 1.34 9.03
C PRO A 16 -15.69 0.12 9.95
N VAL A 17 -15.97 0.29 11.24
CA VAL A 17 -15.98 -0.77 12.25
C VAL A 17 -17.44 -1.07 12.60
N GLY A 18 -17.83 -2.36 12.58
CA GLY A 18 -19.20 -2.77 12.93
C GLY A 18 -19.59 -2.31 14.33
N LEU A 19 -20.87 -1.92 14.50
CA LEU A 19 -21.46 -1.44 15.75
C LEU A 19 -21.47 -2.55 16.82
N GLY A 20 -20.34 -2.74 17.51
CA GLY A 20 -20.19 -3.64 18.65
C GLY A 20 -19.32 -2.98 19.71
N GLY A 21 -19.95 -2.51 20.79
CA GLY A 21 -19.36 -1.60 21.76
C GLY A 21 -18.23 -2.17 22.63
N ALA A 22 -17.33 -1.26 23.04
CA ALA A 22 -16.61 -1.12 24.31
C ALA A 22 -15.29 -0.39 24.04
N GLY A 23 -15.26 0.92 24.35
CA GLY A 23 -14.11 1.78 24.11
C GLY A 23 -12.85 1.26 24.81
N ARG A 24 -11.79 1.06 24.03
CA ARG A 24 -10.42 0.85 24.51
C ARG A 24 -9.50 1.85 23.83
N ASN A 25 -9.20 2.93 24.54
CA ASN A 25 -8.17 3.91 24.22
C ASN A 25 -6.80 3.29 24.53
N ASN A 26 -6.22 2.58 23.57
CA ASN A 26 -4.89 2.00 23.71
C ASN A 26 -3.84 2.97 23.12
N CYS A 27 -3.41 3.93 23.94
CA CYS A 27 -2.23 4.74 23.64
C CYS A 27 -0.98 3.87 23.85
N SER A 28 -0.54 3.18 22.80
CA SER A 28 0.68 2.39 22.87
C SER A 28 1.88 3.34 22.79
N ARG A 29 2.61 3.45 23.91
CA ARG A 29 3.90 4.15 23.99
C ARG A 29 4.81 3.71 22.84
N ILE A 30 5.49 4.68 22.23
CA ILE A 30 6.55 4.47 21.24
C ILE A 30 7.68 3.70 21.93
N GLY A 31 7.61 2.37 21.84
CA GLY A 31 8.69 1.46 22.21
C GLY A 31 9.53 1.19 20.98
N ASP A 32 10.74 1.74 20.98
CA ASP A 32 11.84 1.34 20.10
C ASP A 32 12.19 -0.14 20.35
N GLN A 33 11.98 -0.99 19.35
CA GLN A 33 12.45 -2.38 19.32
C GLN A 33 12.87 -2.76 17.90
N THR A 34 14.13 -2.46 17.61
CA THR A 34 15.11 -3.27 16.87
C THR A 34 14.59 -4.41 15.97
N GLY A 35 14.59 -4.10 14.67
CA GLY A 35 14.49 -5.06 13.57
C GLY A 35 13.96 -4.33 12.33
N ILE A 36 14.80 -4.10 11.31
CA ILE A 36 14.41 -3.40 10.08
C ILE A 36 13.44 -4.27 9.27
N ARG A 37 12.20 -4.37 9.73
CA ARG A 37 11.02 -4.60 8.91
C ARG A 37 10.32 -3.26 8.89
N HIS A 38 10.36 -2.58 7.75
CA HIS A 38 9.85 -1.22 7.57
C HIS A 38 8.45 -1.15 8.20
N LYS A 39 8.33 -0.51 9.37
CA LYS A 39 7.06 -0.35 10.06
C LYS A 39 6.22 0.60 9.21
N VAL A 40 5.30 0.00 8.48
CA VAL A 40 4.54 0.65 7.41
C VAL A 40 3.44 1.57 7.95
N THR A 41 2.84 1.17 9.08
CA THR A 41 1.86 1.98 9.82
C THR A 41 2.60 2.93 10.75
N ILE A 42 2.40 4.22 10.51
CA ILE A 42 2.98 5.31 11.29
C ILE A 42 2.11 5.57 12.52
N ALA A 43 0.79 5.64 12.31
CA ALA A 43 -0.20 5.86 13.36
C ALA A 43 -1.52 5.18 12.98
N GLU A 44 -2.30 4.82 13.99
CA GLU A 44 -3.66 4.27 13.86
C GLU A 44 -4.50 4.80 15.02
N GLU A 45 -5.71 5.26 14.73
CA GLU A 45 -6.64 5.74 15.74
C GLU A 45 -8.06 5.28 15.42
N SER A 46 -8.78 4.76 16.41
CA SER A 46 -10.13 4.22 16.24
C SER A 46 -11.15 5.05 17.00
N PHE A 47 -12.17 5.50 16.28
CA PHE A 47 -13.26 6.33 16.77
C PHE A 47 -14.54 5.49 16.86
N HIS A 48 -15.28 5.65 17.94
CA HIS A 48 -16.54 4.96 18.19
C HIS A 48 -17.57 5.96 18.69
N GLY A 49 -18.83 5.79 18.28
CA GLY A 49 -19.95 6.59 18.80
C GLY A 49 -20.04 8.01 18.24
N ILE A 50 -19.31 8.33 17.16
CA ILE A 50 -19.43 9.63 16.47
C ILE A 50 -20.59 9.52 15.50
N SER A 51 -21.72 10.17 15.81
CA SER A 51 -22.94 10.15 14.97
C SER A 51 -23.42 8.73 14.61
N ASN A 52 -23.37 7.79 15.56
CA ASN A 52 -23.66 6.35 15.35
C ASN A 52 -22.73 5.65 14.33
N LEU A 53 -21.54 6.20 14.07
CA LEU A 53 -20.50 5.57 13.26
C LEU A 53 -19.35 5.11 14.16
N ALA A 54 -18.65 4.09 13.70
CA ALA A 54 -17.34 3.71 14.20
C ALA A 54 -16.39 3.56 13.01
N PHE A 55 -15.19 4.12 13.12
CA PHE A 55 -14.21 4.10 12.04
C PHE A 55 -12.79 4.15 12.58
N THR A 56 -11.84 3.60 11.83
CA THR A 56 -10.41 3.69 12.11
C THR A 56 -9.73 4.56 11.05
N ILE A 57 -8.85 5.45 11.51
CA ILE A 57 -7.96 6.25 10.68
C ILE A 57 -6.56 5.65 10.80
N THR A 58 -6.01 5.19 9.67
CA THR A 58 -4.66 4.63 9.63
C THR A 58 -3.76 5.49 8.74
N LEU A 59 -2.65 5.95 9.32
CA LEU A 59 -1.61 6.69 8.61
C LEU A 59 -0.51 5.71 8.20
N THR A 60 -0.34 5.50 6.89
CA THR A 60 0.71 4.61 6.37
C THR A 60 1.66 5.33 5.44
N ARG A 61 2.89 4.81 5.35
CA ARG A 61 3.86 5.28 4.34
C ARG A 61 3.36 4.91 2.94
N PRO A 62 3.48 5.83 1.96
CA PRO A 62 3.27 5.49 0.54
C PRO A 62 4.42 4.60 0.09
N ALA A 63 4.26 3.30 0.29
CA ALA A 63 5.23 2.28 -0.05
C ALA A 63 4.56 1.23 -0.92
N LEU A 64 5.26 0.83 -2.00
CA LEU A 64 4.79 -0.22 -2.87
C LEU A 64 4.68 -1.53 -2.09
N VAL A 65 3.58 -2.25 -2.28
CA VAL A 65 3.42 -3.62 -1.80
C VAL A 65 3.39 -4.54 -3.00
N PHE A 66 4.21 -5.58 -2.98
CA PHE A 66 4.31 -6.54 -4.07
C PHE A 66 3.63 -7.84 -3.69
N ASN A 67 2.83 -8.37 -4.61
CA ASN A 67 2.37 -9.76 -4.52
C ASN A 67 3.47 -10.67 -5.08
N SER A 68 4.35 -11.15 -4.21
CA SER A 68 5.53 -11.93 -4.61
C SER A 68 5.16 -13.17 -5.44
N ASN A 69 4.07 -13.85 -5.13
CA ASN A 69 3.63 -15.04 -5.87
C ASN A 69 3.16 -14.69 -7.28
N ALA A 70 2.41 -13.60 -7.43
CA ALA A 70 1.93 -13.16 -8.74
C ALA A 70 3.07 -12.64 -9.62
N ILE A 71 4.01 -11.88 -9.04
CA ILE A 71 5.22 -11.42 -9.74
C ILE A 71 6.11 -12.59 -10.14
N LEU A 72 6.28 -13.59 -9.28
CA LEU A 72 7.06 -14.78 -9.61
C LEU A 72 6.42 -15.56 -10.77
N SER A 73 5.09 -15.64 -10.78
CA SER A 73 4.32 -16.29 -11.85
C SER A 73 4.43 -15.56 -13.19
N LEU A 74 4.50 -14.23 -13.20
CA LEU A 74 4.76 -13.44 -14.42
C LEU A 74 6.06 -13.83 -15.12
N HIS A 75 7.06 -14.28 -14.37
CA HIS A 75 8.36 -14.70 -14.88
C HIS A 75 8.56 -16.21 -14.91
N GLY A 76 7.47 -17.00 -14.87
CA GLY A 76 7.53 -18.46 -14.96
C GLY A 76 8.35 -19.11 -13.84
N GLY A 77 8.36 -18.52 -12.64
CA GLY A 77 9.16 -19.03 -11.52
C GLY A 77 10.58 -18.47 -11.42
N ASN A 78 11.01 -17.58 -12.32
CA ASN A 78 12.34 -17.01 -12.27
C ASN A 78 12.45 -15.91 -11.22
N THR A 79 13.03 -16.25 -10.07
CA THR A 79 13.22 -15.34 -8.93
C THR A 79 14.14 -14.17 -9.24
N LYS A 80 15.13 -14.33 -10.14
CA LYS A 80 16.03 -13.25 -10.54
C LYS A 80 15.27 -12.15 -11.29
N PHE A 81 14.41 -12.53 -12.23
CA PHE A 81 13.58 -11.58 -12.97
C PHE A 81 12.52 -10.93 -12.06
N ALA A 82 11.89 -11.71 -11.18
CA ALA A 82 10.96 -11.18 -10.18
C ALA A 82 11.60 -10.12 -9.28
N ASN A 83 12.84 -10.36 -8.82
CA ASN A 83 13.58 -9.40 -8.00
C ASN A 83 14.00 -8.17 -8.83
N GLY A 84 14.48 -8.37 -10.06
CA GLY A 84 14.81 -7.29 -10.98
C GLY A 84 13.62 -6.36 -11.23
N LEU A 85 12.42 -6.92 -11.43
CA LEU A 85 11.18 -6.15 -11.59
C LEU A 85 10.84 -5.36 -10.34
N GLN A 86 10.91 -5.98 -9.16
CA GLN A 86 10.64 -5.29 -7.89
C GLN A 86 11.62 -4.14 -7.66
N THR A 87 12.93 -4.36 -7.86
CA THR A 87 13.96 -3.32 -7.75
C THR A 87 13.71 -2.19 -8.74
N TYR A 88 13.39 -2.52 -9.99
CA TYR A 88 13.04 -1.52 -11.00
C TYR A 88 11.87 -0.66 -10.52
N LEU A 89 10.74 -1.26 -10.13
CA LEU A 89 9.55 -0.53 -9.68
C LEU A 89 9.84 0.32 -8.42
N MET A 90 10.65 -0.17 -7.49
CA MET A 90 11.06 0.59 -6.29
C MET A 90 11.97 1.77 -6.59
N SER A 91 12.75 1.72 -7.67
CA SER A 91 13.61 2.84 -8.10
C SER A 91 12.85 3.95 -8.82
N ARG A 92 11.60 3.70 -9.22
CA ARG A 92 10.76 4.67 -9.92
C ARG A 92 10.25 5.72 -8.94
N ASP A 93 10.09 6.94 -9.44
CA ASP A 93 9.34 7.95 -8.70
C ASP A 93 7.89 7.50 -8.52
N HIS A 94 7.38 7.65 -7.31
CA HIS A 94 6.06 7.14 -6.93
C HIS A 94 4.92 7.90 -7.65
N HIS A 95 5.06 9.21 -7.83
CA HIS A 95 4.05 10.02 -8.51
C HIS A 95 3.98 9.65 -9.99
N ASN A 96 5.12 9.55 -10.66
CA ASN A 96 5.20 9.14 -12.06
C ASN A 96 4.63 7.73 -12.26
N LEU A 97 5.00 6.78 -11.40
CA LEU A 97 4.50 5.42 -11.48
C LEU A 97 2.97 5.38 -11.30
N LYS A 98 2.42 6.18 -10.38
CA LYS A 98 0.97 6.32 -10.20
C LYS A 98 0.30 6.87 -11.46
N SER A 99 0.85 7.93 -12.06
CA SER A 99 0.31 8.51 -13.30
C SER A 99 0.35 7.53 -14.47
N GLU A 100 1.40 6.71 -14.58
CA GLU A 100 1.52 5.67 -15.60
C GLU A 100 0.46 4.58 -15.46
N PHE A 101 0.23 4.10 -14.23
CA PHE A 101 -0.87 3.18 -13.97
C PHE A 101 -2.23 3.80 -14.29
N GLN A 102 -2.45 5.09 -13.98
CA GLN A 102 -3.71 5.77 -14.31
C GLN A 102 -3.91 5.88 -15.83
N LEU A 103 -2.88 6.31 -16.56
CA LEU A 103 -2.92 6.42 -18.02
C LEU A 103 -3.14 5.05 -18.69
N GLY A 104 -2.52 4.01 -18.14
CA GLY A 104 -2.63 2.64 -18.61
C GLY A 104 -3.84 1.86 -18.06
N SER A 105 -4.83 2.54 -17.46
CA SER A 105 -6.04 1.88 -16.90
C SER A 105 -5.73 0.74 -15.92
N GLY A 106 -4.78 0.98 -15.01
CA GLY A 106 -4.31 0.02 -14.01
C GLY A 106 -3.20 -0.92 -14.50
N LYS A 107 -2.66 -0.72 -15.70
CA LYS A 107 -1.65 -1.58 -16.30
C LYS A 107 -0.44 -0.79 -16.81
N VAL A 108 0.77 -1.29 -16.55
CA VAL A 108 2.03 -0.72 -17.06
C VAL A 108 2.84 -1.83 -17.71
N LYS A 109 3.29 -1.59 -18.94
CA LYS A 109 4.21 -2.48 -19.66
C LYS A 109 5.65 -2.14 -19.26
N VAL A 110 6.41 -3.14 -18.83
CA VAL A 110 7.83 -3.00 -18.49
C VAL A 110 8.64 -3.79 -19.52
N ASP A 111 9.32 -3.08 -20.42
CA ASP A 111 10.14 -3.64 -21.50
C ASP A 111 11.58 -3.09 -21.53
N CYS A 112 11.97 -2.31 -20.53
CA CYS A 112 13.27 -1.64 -20.48
C CYS A 112 14.32 -2.32 -19.58
N ILE A 113 13.98 -3.45 -18.95
CA ILE A 113 14.94 -4.19 -18.12
C ILE A 113 15.77 -5.10 -19.02
N GLU A 114 17.09 -4.87 -19.05
CA GLU A 114 18.00 -5.65 -19.89
C GLU A 114 17.98 -7.14 -19.52
N ASN A 115 18.01 -8.00 -20.54
CA ASN A 115 18.04 -9.46 -20.38
C ASN A 115 16.84 -10.05 -19.60
N GLN A 116 15.73 -9.33 -19.53
CA GLN A 116 14.49 -9.76 -18.89
C GLN A 116 13.33 -9.68 -19.89
N PRO A 117 12.42 -10.66 -19.92
CA PRO A 117 11.25 -10.59 -20.81
C PRO A 117 10.35 -9.41 -20.44
N THR A 118 9.75 -8.82 -21.47
CA THR A 118 8.69 -7.83 -21.33
C THR A 118 7.53 -8.39 -20.53
N VAL A 119 7.07 -7.64 -19.54
CA VAL A 119 5.93 -8.03 -18.70
C VAL A 119 4.95 -6.91 -18.50
N ASP A 120 3.70 -7.31 -18.30
CA ASP A 120 2.59 -6.44 -17.99
C ASP A 120 2.32 -6.45 -16.48
N VAL A 121 2.63 -5.33 -15.82
CA VAL A 121 2.39 -5.14 -14.40
C VAL A 121 0.99 -4.57 -14.21
N ILE A 122 0.21 -5.16 -13.30
CA ILE A 122 -1.20 -4.83 -13.07
C ILE A 122 -1.35 -4.39 -11.62
N LEU A 123 -1.94 -3.21 -11.43
CA LEU A 123 -2.26 -2.64 -10.13
C LEU A 123 -3.33 -3.49 -9.43
N GLY A 124 -3.14 -3.78 -8.14
CA GLY A 124 -4.06 -4.61 -7.36
C GLY A 124 -3.86 -6.13 -7.54
N GLN A 125 -3.07 -6.55 -8.53
CA GLN A 125 -2.73 -7.95 -8.75
C GLN A 125 -1.24 -8.22 -8.49
N HIS A 126 -0.36 -7.47 -9.14
CA HIS A 126 1.09 -7.62 -9.05
C HIS A 126 1.69 -6.65 -8.01
N VAL A 127 1.19 -5.41 -7.99
CA VAL A 127 1.69 -4.34 -7.13
C VAL A 127 0.52 -3.50 -6.61
N PHE A 128 0.67 -2.94 -5.41
CA PHE A 128 -0.18 -1.92 -4.84
C PHE A 128 0.67 -0.67 -4.60
N LEU A 129 0.11 0.51 -4.87
CA LEU A 129 0.87 1.76 -4.73
C LEU A 129 1.08 2.11 -3.26
N SER A 130 0.10 1.87 -2.41
CA SER A 130 0.23 2.05 -0.97
C SER A 130 -0.17 0.80 -0.20
N VAL A 131 0.19 0.79 1.08
CA VAL A 131 -0.20 -0.29 1.97
C VAL A 131 -1.66 -0.17 2.36
N GLY A 132 -2.20 1.06 2.40
CA GLY A 132 -3.64 1.29 2.48
C GLY A 132 -4.39 0.59 1.35
N ASP A 133 -3.91 0.69 0.11
CA ASP A 133 -4.55 0.02 -1.04
C ASP A 133 -4.53 -1.51 -0.89
N HIS A 134 -3.40 -2.07 -0.45
CA HIS A 134 -3.29 -3.50 -0.19
C HIS A 134 -4.22 -3.95 0.95
N PHE A 135 -4.28 -3.20 2.05
CA PHE A 135 -5.13 -3.51 3.19
C PHE A 135 -6.62 -3.47 2.84
N LEU A 136 -7.07 -2.46 2.11
CA LEU A 136 -8.45 -2.38 1.64
C LEU A 136 -8.79 -3.56 0.72
N SER A 137 -7.86 -3.96 -0.15
CA SER A 137 -8.06 -5.11 -1.03
C SER A 137 -8.16 -6.45 -0.28
N THR A 138 -7.53 -6.61 0.87
CA THR A 138 -7.61 -7.85 1.66
C THR A 138 -8.82 -7.90 2.58
N LYS A 139 -9.33 -6.74 3.00
CA LYS A 139 -10.50 -6.62 3.88
C LYS A 139 -11.84 -6.63 3.14
N ALA A 140 -11.87 -6.21 1.88
CA ALA A 140 -13.08 -6.21 1.04
C ALA A 140 -13.48 -7.60 0.50
N ARG A 141 -12.82 -8.68 0.95
CA ARG A 141 -13.05 -10.05 0.51
C ARG A 141 -13.45 -10.94 1.68
#